data_AF-A0AA40KAU3-F1
#
_entry.id   AF-A0AA40KAU3-F1
#
_cell.length_a   1.000
_cell.length_b   1.000
_cell.length_c   1.000
_cell.angle_alpha   90.00
_cell.angle_beta   90.00
_cell.angle_gamma   90.00
#
_symmetry.space_group_name_H-M   'P 1'
#
loop_
_entity.id
_entity.type
_entity.pdbx_description
1 polymer ?
#
loop_
_entity_poly.entity_id
_entity_poly.type
_entity_poly.pdbx_seq_one_letter_code
_entity_poly.pdbx_strand_id
1 'polypeptide(L)'
;MSSDITPLASLSLTHVRYNPSDPLSLLSAYLSLLPQALLISYTTLALSTREAEVLLLLAGQLACEALNFILKRLIRQDRPRHIHADTTKGYGMPSSHAQFASFWAVSVVLFLLVRHRGDTPRVPVLRWLRVRDLVVEEDVSLAGWEKWEGRRDAERLKREAAGKKGE
;
A
#
# COMPACT_ATOMS: atom_id res chain seq x y z
N MET A 1 -43.96 -14.60 -3.04
CA MET A 1 -42.50 -14.45 -2.79
C MET A 1 -42.27 -13.00 -2.45
N SER A 2 -42.24 -12.68 -1.15
CA SER A 2 -42.02 -11.31 -0.65
C SER A 2 -40.55 -10.97 -0.88
N SER A 3 -40.27 -9.99 -1.72
CA SER A 3 -38.95 -9.37 -1.81
C SER A 3 -38.75 -8.53 -0.55
N ASP A 4 -38.15 -9.13 0.48
CA ASP A 4 -37.69 -8.41 1.67
C ASP A 4 -36.60 -7.42 1.26
N ILE A 5 -36.98 -6.16 1.08
CA ILE A 5 -36.07 -5.07 0.82
C ILE A 5 -35.39 -4.74 2.15
N THR A 6 -34.27 -5.42 2.45
CA THR A 6 -33.46 -5.07 3.62
C THR A 6 -32.95 -3.64 3.44
N PRO A 7 -33.23 -2.70 4.35
CA PRO A 7 -32.79 -1.31 4.22
C PRO A 7 -31.25 -1.25 4.33
N LEU A 8 -30.58 -0.99 3.21
CA LEU A 8 -29.13 -0.81 3.15
C LEU A 8 -28.76 0.57 3.70
N ALA A 9 -27.95 0.60 4.76
CA ALA A 9 -27.39 1.85 5.27
C ALA A 9 -26.17 2.23 4.42
N SER A 10 -26.10 3.47 3.94
CA SER A 10 -24.91 4.00 3.26
C SER A 10 -23.98 4.64 4.29
N LEU A 11 -22.71 4.22 4.32
CA LEU A 11 -21.68 4.93 5.05
C LEU A 11 -21.46 6.30 4.39
N SER A 12 -21.88 7.38 5.05
CA SER A 12 -21.94 8.74 4.49
C SER A 12 -20.60 9.25 3.93
N LEU A 13 -19.48 8.74 4.45
CA LEU A 13 -18.14 9.18 4.04
C LEU A 13 -17.70 8.65 2.65
N THR A 14 -18.18 7.48 2.22
CA THR A 14 -17.72 6.82 0.98
C THR A 14 -18.83 6.18 0.16
N HIS A 15 -20.10 6.36 0.56
CA HIS A 15 -21.28 5.78 -0.09
C HIS A 15 -21.15 4.25 -0.27
N VAL A 16 -20.46 3.57 0.65
CA VAL A 16 -20.41 2.11 0.71
C VAL A 16 -21.67 1.65 1.43
N ARG A 17 -22.48 0.82 0.77
CA ARG A 17 -23.71 0.27 1.34
C ARG A 17 -23.42 -1.04 2.06
N TYR A 18 -23.96 -1.17 3.26
CA TYR A 18 -23.88 -2.40 4.05
C TYR A 18 -25.25 -2.75 4.62
N ASN A 19 -25.44 -4.04 4.90
CA ASN A 19 -26.63 -4.51 5.60
C ASN A 19 -26.44 -4.28 7.11
N PRO A 20 -27.25 -3.43 7.76
CA PRO A 20 -27.10 -3.17 9.20
C PRO A 20 -27.44 -4.40 10.06
N SER A 21 -28.15 -5.39 9.51
CA SER A 21 -28.51 -6.63 10.21
C SER A 21 -27.39 -7.67 10.22
N ASP A 22 -26.31 -7.47 9.46
CA ASP A 22 -25.17 -8.40 9.38
C ASP A 22 -23.84 -7.70 9.75
N PRO A 23 -23.18 -8.07 10.87
CA PRO A 23 -21.91 -7.45 11.28
C PRO A 23 -20.76 -7.70 10.30
N LEU A 24 -20.78 -8.79 9.53
CA LEU A 24 -19.75 -9.05 8.51
C LEU A 24 -19.85 -8.06 7.35
N SER A 25 -21.07 -7.65 6.99
CA SER A 25 -21.31 -6.64 5.97
C SER A 25 -20.72 -5.29 6.39
N LEU A 26 -20.91 -4.90 7.66
CA LEU A 26 -20.30 -3.69 8.22
C LEU A 26 -18.77 -3.75 8.21
N LEU A 27 -18.19 -4.88 8.64
CA LEU A 27 -16.73 -5.07 8.62
C LEU A 27 -16.18 -4.95 7.19
N SER A 28 -16.83 -5.58 6.21
CA SER A 28 -16.41 -5.52 4.81
C SER A 28 -16.48 -4.10 4.24
N ALA A 29 -17.44 -3.28 4.69
CA ALA A 29 -17.53 -1.88 4.29
C ALA A 29 -16.33 -1.08 4.80
N TYR A 30 -15.88 -1.31 6.04
CA TYR A 30 -14.65 -0.70 6.54
C TYR A 30 -13.39 -1.20 5.81
N LEU A 31 -13.30 -2.50 5.52
CA LEU A 31 -12.17 -3.06 4.77
C LEU A 31 -12.05 -2.46 3.36
N SER A 32 -13.17 -2.07 2.73
CA SER A 32 -13.15 -1.40 1.42
C SER A 32 -12.49 -0.02 1.44
N LEU A 33 -12.30 0.59 2.62
CA LEU A 33 -11.60 1.87 2.79
C LEU A 33 -10.09 1.72 2.86
N LEU A 34 -9.58 0.51 3.11
CA LEU A 34 -8.14 0.24 3.27
C LEU A 34 -7.30 0.67 2.05
N PRO A 35 -7.70 0.42 0.79
CA PRO A 35 -6.92 0.87 -0.36
C PRO A 35 -6.68 2.38 -0.37
N GLN A 36 -7.71 3.16 -0.03
CA GLN A 36 -7.63 4.61 0.03
C GLN A 36 -6.74 5.07 1.19
N ALA A 37 -6.88 4.46 2.37
CA ALA A 37 -6.05 4.76 3.53
C ALA A 37 -4.56 4.47 3.24
N LEU A 38 -4.25 3.32 2.64
CA LEU A 38 -2.91 2.91 2.28
C LEU A 38 -2.26 3.87 1.26
N LEU A 39 -3.02 4.33 0.25
CA LEU A 39 -2.50 5.27 -0.73
C LEU A 39 -2.13 6.62 -0.10
N ILE A 40 -2.94 7.11 0.85
CA ILE A 40 -2.62 8.31 1.63
C ILE A 40 -1.36 8.08 2.44
N SER A 41 -1.25 6.95 3.17
CA SER A 41 -0.06 6.61 3.95
C SER A 41 1.21 6.56 3.09
N TYR A 42 1.17 5.90 1.93
CA TYR A 42 2.31 5.83 1.01
C TYR A 42 2.70 7.20 0.45
N THR A 43 1.72 8.05 0.14
CA THR A 43 2.00 9.40 -0.35
C THR A 43 2.67 10.24 0.72
N THR A 44 2.14 10.21 1.95
CA THR A 44 2.74 10.92 3.09
C THR A 44 4.16 10.44 3.37
N LEU A 45 4.38 9.12 3.40
CA LEU A 45 5.71 8.55 3.59
C LEU A 45 6.65 8.91 2.43
N ALA A 46 6.22 8.75 1.18
CA ALA A 46 7.03 9.11 0.01
C ALA A 46 7.51 10.57 0.04
N LEU A 47 6.64 11.49 0.46
CA LEU A 47 6.98 12.91 0.59
C LEU A 47 7.88 13.20 1.79
N SER A 48 7.64 12.54 2.92
CA SER A 48 8.38 12.76 4.16
C SER A 48 9.78 12.15 4.15
N THR A 49 9.93 10.96 3.54
CA THR A 49 11.12 10.12 3.68
C THR A 49 11.94 10.06 2.40
N ARG A 50 11.28 10.25 1.24
CA ARG A 50 11.86 10.09 -0.10
C ARG A 50 12.56 8.75 -0.29
N GLU A 51 12.15 7.72 0.46
CA GLU A 51 12.68 6.38 0.32
C GLU A 51 12.28 5.78 -1.02
N ALA A 52 13.26 5.27 -1.76
CA ALA A 52 13.03 4.69 -3.08
C ALA A 52 12.03 3.54 -3.03
N GLU A 53 11.98 2.76 -1.96
CA GLU A 53 11.05 1.64 -1.77
C GLU A 53 9.60 2.11 -1.70
N VAL A 54 9.32 3.16 -0.91
CA VAL A 54 7.97 3.75 -0.80
C VAL A 54 7.56 4.40 -2.12
N LEU A 55 8.49 5.07 -2.81
CA LEU A 55 8.25 5.62 -4.13
C LEU A 55 7.94 4.53 -5.18
N LEU A 56 8.64 3.40 -5.13
CA LEU A 56 8.40 2.25 -6.00
C LEU A 56 7.04 1.60 -5.71
N LEU A 57 6.65 1.47 -4.43
CA LEU A 57 5.33 0.99 -4.02
C LEU A 57 4.22 1.90 -4.57
N LEU A 58 4.34 3.21 -4.39
CA LEU A 58 3.38 4.19 -4.87
C LEU A 58 3.29 4.17 -6.41
N ALA A 59 4.43 4.18 -7.10
CA ALA A 59 4.49 4.12 -8.56
C ALA A 59 3.87 2.83 -9.10
N GLY A 60 4.16 1.68 -8.49
CA GLY A 60 3.57 0.39 -8.85
C GLY A 60 2.06 0.36 -8.64
N GLN A 61 1.56 0.98 -7.56
CA GLN A 61 0.12 1.08 -7.30
C GLN A 61 -0.60 1.94 -8.35
N LEU A 62 -0.02 3.09 -8.72
CA LEU A 62 -0.54 3.95 -9.79
C LEU A 62 -0.50 3.29 -11.16
N ALA A 63 0.58 2.54 -11.45
CA ALA A 63 0.69 1.75 -12.67
C ALA A 63 -0.40 0.65 -12.72
N CYS A 64 -0.66 -0.01 -11.59
CA CYS A 64 -1.74 -0.98 -11.47
C CYS A 64 -3.12 -0.34 -11.71
N GLU A 65 -3.40 0.82 -11.12
CA GLU A 65 -4.63 1.58 -11.33
C GLU A 65 -4.82 1.94 -12.82
N ALA A 66 -3.75 2.44 -13.46
CA ALA A 66 -3.75 2.78 -14.88
C ALA A 66 -3.99 1.56 -15.77
N LEU A 67 -3.32 0.44 -15.49
CA LEU A 67 -3.54 -0.82 -16.20
C LEU A 67 -4.97 -1.33 -16.01
N ASN A 68 -5.51 -1.28 -14.79
CA ASN A 68 -6.90 -1.68 -14.52
C ASN A 68 -7.88 -0.83 -15.33
N PHE A 69 -7.65 0.48 -15.35
CA PHE A 69 -8.45 1.43 -16.09
C PHE A 69 -8.43 1.18 -17.61
N ILE A 70 -7.25 0.90 -18.17
CA ILE A 70 -7.10 0.51 -19.58
C ILE A 70 -7.84 -0.81 -19.85
N LEU A 71 -7.62 -1.83 -19.01
CA LEU A 71 -8.26 -3.14 -19.16
C LEU A 71 -9.78 -3.05 -19.08
N LYS A 72 -10.33 -2.24 -18.17
CA LYS A 72 -11.77 -1.97 -18.09
C LYS A 72 -12.31 -1.37 -19.39
N ARG A 73 -11.56 -0.47 -20.02
CA ARG A 73 -11.93 0.14 -21.30
C ARG A 73 -11.80 -0.80 -22.50
N LEU A 74 -10.93 -1.81 -22.41
CA LEU A 74 -10.76 -2.84 -23.45
C LEU A 74 -11.80 -3.95 -23.34
N ILE A 75 -11.98 -4.49 -22.13
CA ILE A 75 -12.81 -5.68 -21.87
C ILE A 75 -14.30 -5.35 -21.83
N ARG A 76 -14.66 -4.16 -21.34
CA ARG A 76 -16.03 -3.62 -21.32
C ARG A 76 -17.12 -4.59 -20.86
N GLN A 77 -16.79 -5.47 -19.91
CA GLN A 77 -17.76 -6.44 -19.37
C GLN A 77 -18.79 -5.72 -18.50
N ASP A 78 -20.05 -5.91 -18.85
CA ASP A 78 -21.20 -5.43 -18.08
C ASP A 78 -21.18 -6.06 -16.68
N ARG A 79 -21.48 -5.26 -15.66
CA ARG A 79 -21.72 -5.80 -14.31
C ARG A 79 -23.02 -6.63 -14.32
N PRO A 80 -23.13 -7.70 -13.51
CA PRO A 80 -24.35 -8.50 -13.43
C PRO A 80 -25.57 -7.60 -13.13
N ARG A 81 -26.54 -7.56 -14.05
CA ARG A 81 -27.67 -6.60 -14.02
C ARG A 81 -28.63 -6.78 -12.84
N HIS A 82 -28.55 -7.90 -12.13
CA HIS A 82 -29.38 -8.21 -10.97
C HIS A 82 -28.91 -7.54 -9.67
N ILE A 83 -27.72 -6.92 -9.67
CA ILE A 83 -27.21 -6.13 -8.53
C ILE A 83 -27.35 -4.65 -8.90
N HIS A 84 -28.51 -4.06 -8.58
CA HIS A 84 -28.77 -2.62 -8.51
C HIS A 84 -28.01 -1.77 -9.56
N ALA A 85 -28.46 -1.85 -10.81
CA ALA A 85 -27.91 -1.17 -11.98
C ALA A 85 -27.70 0.35 -11.81
N ASP A 86 -28.33 0.98 -10.82
CA ASP A 86 -28.27 2.42 -10.56
C ASP A 86 -27.04 2.86 -9.72
N THR A 87 -26.36 1.91 -9.04
CA THR A 87 -25.37 2.26 -7.98
C THR A 87 -23.92 2.19 -8.44
N THR A 88 -23.62 1.62 -9.61
CA THR A 88 -22.23 1.52 -10.07
C THR A 88 -22.11 1.82 -11.56
N LYS A 89 -21.85 3.09 -11.89
CA LYS A 89 -21.48 3.49 -13.26
C LYS A 89 -20.09 2.90 -13.58
N GLY A 90 -20.01 1.93 -14.49
CA GLY A 90 -18.76 1.44 -15.07
C GLY A 90 -18.59 -0.08 -15.15
N TYR A 91 -17.58 -0.51 -15.91
CA TYR A 91 -17.31 -1.93 -16.16
C TYR A 91 -16.91 -2.70 -14.91
N GLY A 92 -17.33 -3.98 -14.85
CA GLY A 92 -17.16 -4.86 -13.70
C GLY A 92 -15.80 -5.54 -13.62
N MET A 93 -15.14 -5.72 -14.76
CA MET A 93 -13.89 -6.48 -14.87
C MET A 93 -12.76 -5.62 -15.45
N PRO A 94 -11.52 -5.75 -14.95
CA PRO A 94 -11.08 -6.48 -13.74
C PRO A 94 -11.41 -5.77 -12.41
N SER A 95 -11.43 -6.52 -11.29
CA SER A 95 -11.67 -5.94 -9.95
C SER A 95 -10.49 -5.08 -9.49
N SER A 96 -10.74 -3.81 -9.17
CA SER A 96 -9.71 -2.89 -8.66
C SER A 96 -9.24 -3.28 -7.26
N HIS A 97 -10.16 -3.70 -6.39
CA HIS A 97 -9.82 -4.10 -5.02
C HIS A 97 -8.96 -5.37 -4.99
N ALA A 98 -9.29 -6.36 -5.83
CA ALA A 98 -8.49 -7.59 -5.92
C ALA A 98 -7.08 -7.30 -6.46
N GLN A 99 -6.98 -6.46 -7.50
CA GLN A 99 -5.69 -6.06 -8.03
C GLN A 99 -4.86 -5.31 -6.98
N PHE A 100 -5.46 -4.33 -6.29
CA PHE A 100 -4.80 -3.60 -5.22
C PHE A 100 -4.26 -4.54 -4.14
N ALA A 101 -5.12 -5.41 -3.60
CA ALA A 101 -4.74 -6.35 -2.55
C ALA A 101 -3.64 -7.32 -2.99
N SER A 102 -3.70 -7.81 -4.25
CA SER A 102 -2.68 -8.70 -4.78
C SER A 102 -1.32 -8.02 -4.95
N PHE A 103 -1.28 -6.79 -5.47
CA PHE A 103 -0.06 -6.01 -5.59
C PHE A 103 0.53 -5.71 -4.22
N TRP A 104 -0.30 -5.26 -3.28
CA TRP A 104 0.10 -4.97 -1.91
C TRP A 104 0.72 -6.20 -1.23
N ALA A 105 0.04 -7.35 -1.29
CA ALA A 105 0.49 -8.58 -0.68
C ALA A 105 1.83 -9.07 -1.26
N VAL A 106 1.96 -9.06 -2.59
CA VAL A 106 3.22 -9.43 -3.26
C VAL A 106 4.35 -8.47 -2.86
N SER A 107 4.07 -7.18 -2.81
CA SER A 107 5.09 -6.19 -2.47
C SER A 107 5.57 -6.33 -1.03
N VAL A 108 4.67 -6.58 -0.08
CA VAL A 108 5.03 -6.89 1.31
C VAL A 108 5.84 -8.18 1.39
N VAL A 109 5.44 -9.24 0.68
CA VAL A 109 6.19 -10.50 0.67
C VAL A 109 7.60 -10.30 0.12
N LEU A 110 7.74 -9.59 -1.01
CA LEU A 110 9.04 -9.29 -1.60
C LEU A 110 9.90 -8.41 -0.68
N PHE A 111 9.32 -7.38 -0.06
CA PHE A 111 10.00 -6.55 0.92
C PHE A 111 10.54 -7.39 2.08
N LEU A 112 9.70 -8.27 2.64
CA LEU A 112 10.11 -9.17 3.71
C LEU A 112 11.21 -10.12 3.26
N LEU A 113 11.13 -10.70 2.07
CA LEU A 113 12.15 -11.62 1.53
C LEU A 113 13.49 -10.93 1.26
N VAL A 114 13.48 -9.72 0.71
CA VAL A 114 14.70 -8.94 0.40
C VAL A 114 15.37 -8.44 1.68
N ARG A 115 14.58 -8.06 2.70
CA ARG A 115 15.09 -7.49 3.96
C ARG A 115 15.36 -8.53 5.05
N HIS A 116 14.86 -9.77 4.92
CA HIS A 116 15.23 -10.87 5.83
C HIS A 116 16.67 -11.33 5.60
N ARG A 117 17.60 -10.81 6.41
CA ARG A 117 19.00 -11.29 6.48
C ARG A 117 19.42 -11.85 7.84
N GLY A 118 18.48 -12.14 8.75
CA GLY A 118 18.79 -12.67 10.09
C GLY A 118 17.99 -13.92 10.46
N ASP A 119 18.65 -14.86 11.12
CA ASP A 119 18.13 -16.17 11.55
C ASP A 119 16.69 -16.11 12.07
N THR A 120 15.79 -16.82 11.40
CA THR A 120 14.37 -16.86 11.77
C THR A 120 14.19 -17.56 13.12
N PRO A 121 13.52 -16.94 14.12
CA PRO A 121 13.12 -17.63 15.34
C PRO A 121 12.21 -18.82 14.99
N ARG A 122 12.45 -19.98 15.59
CA ARG A 122 11.67 -21.21 15.31
C ARG A 122 10.21 -21.14 15.77
N VAL A 123 9.81 -20.07 16.47
CA VAL A 123 8.48 -19.93 17.08
C VAL A 123 7.61 -18.92 16.31
N PRO A 124 6.35 -19.27 15.96
CA PRO A 124 5.49 -18.45 15.08
C PRO A 124 5.18 -17.04 15.60
N VAL A 125 5.03 -16.89 16.92
CA VAL A 125 4.71 -15.59 17.55
C VAL A 125 5.88 -14.62 17.47
N LEU A 126 7.12 -15.05 17.78
CA LEU A 126 8.28 -14.17 17.64
C LEU A 126 8.61 -13.86 16.18
N ARG A 127 8.23 -14.72 15.23
CA ARG A 127 8.30 -14.38 13.80
C ARG A 127 7.38 -13.22 13.45
N TRP A 128 6.13 -13.21 13.94
CA TRP A 128 5.20 -12.09 13.74
C TRP A 128 5.66 -10.79 14.41
N LEU A 129 6.14 -10.87 15.65
CA LEU A 129 6.66 -9.70 16.37
C LEU A 129 7.91 -9.13 15.70
N ARG A 130 8.79 -10.00 15.17
CA ARG A 130 9.98 -9.57 14.41
C ARG A 130 9.64 -8.94 13.07
N VAL A 131 8.64 -9.45 12.36
CA VAL A 131 8.14 -8.82 11.12
C VAL A 131 7.61 -7.41 11.42
N ARG A 132 6.92 -7.23 12.54
CA ARG A 132 6.49 -5.90 13.01
C ARG A 132 7.69 -5.01 13.35
N ASP A 133 8.67 -5.49 14.11
CA ASP A 133 9.91 -4.75 14.41
C ASP A 133 10.65 -4.36 13.13
N LEU A 134 10.86 -5.27 12.17
CA LEU A 134 11.50 -4.95 10.89
C LEU A 134 10.77 -3.84 10.11
N VAL A 135 9.45 -3.77 10.23
CA VAL A 135 8.64 -2.73 9.59
C VAL A 135 8.68 -1.41 10.38
N VAL A 136 9.02 -1.44 11.68
CA VAL A 136 8.91 -0.31 12.61
C VAL A 136 10.27 0.28 13.02
N GLU A 137 11.31 -0.53 13.10
CA GLU A 137 12.62 -0.25 13.71
C GLU A 137 13.69 0.20 12.71
N GLU A 138 13.41 0.11 11.41
CA GLU A 138 14.14 0.90 10.42
C GLU A 138 13.66 2.35 10.52
N ASP A 139 14.24 3.04 11.50
CA ASP A 139 13.96 4.43 11.82
C ASP A 139 14.20 5.30 10.59
N VAL A 140 13.09 5.74 10.04
CA VAL A 140 12.90 6.55 8.85
C VAL A 140 13.68 7.87 8.90
N SER A 141 14.06 8.32 10.10
CA SER A 141 14.89 9.51 10.31
C SER A 141 16.40 9.23 10.21
N LEU A 142 16.85 8.02 10.55
CA LEU A 142 18.27 7.63 10.59
C LEU A 142 18.80 7.18 9.21
N ALA A 143 17.96 6.56 8.37
CA ALA A 143 18.42 5.98 7.09
C ALA A 143 18.87 7.02 6.04
N GLY A 144 18.35 8.25 6.11
CA GLY A 144 18.57 9.30 5.11
C GLY A 144 19.63 10.34 5.49
N TRP A 145 19.48 10.98 6.65
CA TRP A 145 20.27 12.17 7.04
C TRP A 145 21.70 11.80 7.47
N GLU A 146 21.89 10.83 8.36
CA GLU A 146 23.24 10.42 8.82
C GLU A 146 24.11 9.91 7.67
N LYS A 147 23.52 9.15 6.74
CA LYS A 147 24.21 8.61 5.56
C LYS A 147 24.60 9.69 4.56
N TRP A 148 23.82 10.77 4.48
CA TRP A 148 24.14 11.93 3.68
C TRP A 148 25.24 12.77 4.33
N GLU A 149 25.18 12.96 5.65
CA GLU A 149 26.17 13.72 6.42
C GLU A 149 27.54 13.03 6.41
N GLY A 150 27.58 11.71 6.63
CA GLY A 150 28.81 10.93 6.56
C GLY A 150 29.50 10.96 5.20
N ARG A 151 28.75 11.09 4.09
CA ARG A 151 29.33 11.27 2.75
C ARG A 151 30.00 12.63 2.59
N ARG A 152 29.42 13.69 3.16
CA ARG A 152 29.97 15.04 3.10
C ARG A 152 31.24 15.17 3.93
N ASP A 153 31.26 14.56 5.12
CA ASP A 153 32.44 14.55 5.97
C ASP A 153 33.59 13.76 5.34
N ALA A 154 33.29 12.62 4.71
CA ALA A 154 34.28 11.86 3.95
C ALA A 154 34.85 12.65 2.76
N GLU A 155 34.03 13.44 2.06
CA GLU A 155 34.52 14.33 0.99
C GLU A 155 35.36 15.49 1.53
N ARG A 156 34.99 16.06 2.69
CA ARG A 156 35.73 17.14 3.33
C ARG A 156 37.13 16.68 3.75
N LEU A 157 37.22 15.51 4.38
CA LEU A 157 38.47 14.88 4.77
C LEU A 157 39.35 14.56 3.56
N LYS A 158 38.77 14.08 2.44
CA LYS A 158 39.52 13.84 1.20
C LYS A 158 40.11 15.14 0.62
N ARG A 159 39.37 16.25 0.67
CA ARG A 159 39.84 17.56 0.20
C ARG A 159 40.97 18.11 1.08
N GLU A 160 40.84 17.97 2.40
CA GLU A 160 41.87 18.37 3.37
C GLU A 160 43.15 17.52 3.21
N ALA A 161 43.01 16.20 2.98
CA ALA A 161 44.13 15.30 2.73
C ALA A 161 44.80 15.55 1.37
N ALA A 162 44.04 15.95 0.34
CA ALA A 162 44.59 16.31 -0.97
C ALA A 162 45.35 17.64 -0.93
N GLY A 163 44.85 18.63 -0.16
CA GLY A 163 45.53 19.91 0.05
C GLY A 163 46.89 19.75 0.73
N LYS A 164 46.97 18.89 1.77
CA LYS A 164 48.23 18.60 2.49
C LYS A 164 49.28 17.83 1.68
N LYS A 165 48.92 17.28 0.51
CA LYS A 165 49.84 16.48 -0.32
C LYS A 165 50.44 17.29 -1.48
N GLY A 166 49.94 18.50 -1.69
CA GLY A 166 50.39 19.45 -2.72
C GLY A 166 51.16 20.66 -2.18
N GLU A 167 51.36 20.72 -0.86
CA GLU A 167 52.21 21.69 -0.14
C GLU A 167 53.48 20.97 0.34
#